data_AF-A0A2N0KJR3-F1
#
_entry.id   AF-A0A2N0KJR3-F1
#
_cell.length_a   1.000
_cell.length_b   1.000
_cell.length_c   1.000
_cell.angle_alpha   90.00
_cell.angle_beta   90.00
_cell.angle_gamma   90.00
#
_symmetry.space_group_name_H-M   'P 1'
#
loop_
_entity.id
_entity.type
_entity.pdbx_description
1 polymer ?
#
loop_
_entity_poly.entity_id
_entity_poly.type
_entity_poly.pdbx_seq_one_letter_code
_entity_poly.pdbx_strand_id
1 'polypeptide(L)'
;MLNTLLKLSPNVRLGIPNNPLPTHALFEDLSTNQIVLGAYEWDAELGQWRPPLTASGLTSFGADPLAKVSLDNRNLLADISDNSRGNLPDSNLAVILVHHIMGSLADPTGLTRTKPLQMTRRNGIGVHFGSFGRLQLGQFEINQAHPNFQGMLDIGIADYRRMVAEGVPQAQLRKVVGFRMLAIYGRMSDEYRDALVPSERRSADPKDDYIRPATPVTDDFNRIDNTVLGSPWTEVAGDIDIVTNRAKAVSSSGVARYGTALSGADMYAQANSFNSVDSADRGCGGAVRYESGADTCYYHRGHRASGSIVTHELVERTAATDVAHSSTGSYTDADGGVHRIEISGSDIELFYNGASRHTASDASITGNLYSGIGGRHTGINRLQWDNFEADILAAGGGIAFSQAVIIG
;
A
#
# COMPACT_ATOMS: atom_id res chain seq x y z
N MET A 1 26.74 -40.99 1.87
CA MET A 1 27.31 -39.84 1.14
C MET A 1 27.03 -40.06 -0.34
N LEU A 2 25.85 -39.63 -0.80
CA LEU A 2 25.39 -39.84 -2.17
C LEU A 2 25.22 -38.47 -2.84
N ASN A 3 26.01 -38.23 -3.88
CA ASN A 3 25.71 -37.26 -4.92
C ASN A 3 24.74 -37.92 -5.90
N THR A 4 23.51 -37.41 -6.00
CA THR A 4 22.60 -37.77 -7.09
C THR A 4 22.47 -36.56 -8.01
N LEU A 5 23.28 -36.56 -9.07
CA LEU A 5 23.10 -35.69 -10.24
C LEU A 5 21.82 -36.11 -10.97
N LEU A 6 20.82 -35.23 -11.06
CA LEU A 6 19.81 -35.32 -12.12
C LEU A 6 20.38 -34.65 -13.37
N LYS A 7 20.97 -35.46 -14.27
CA LYS A 7 21.26 -35.02 -15.64
C LYS A 7 19.95 -35.02 -16.44
N LEU A 8 19.49 -33.84 -16.86
CA LEU A 8 18.52 -33.77 -17.95
C LEU A 8 19.19 -34.29 -19.24
N SER A 9 18.51 -35.21 -19.90
CA SER A 9 18.94 -35.84 -21.17
C SER A 9 19.08 -34.78 -22.28
N PRO A 10 20.18 -34.78 -23.06
CA PRO A 10 20.38 -33.83 -24.15
C PRO A 10 19.49 -34.10 -25.40
N ASN A 11 18.53 -35.03 -25.34
CA ASN A 11 17.72 -35.42 -26.51
C ASN A 11 16.20 -35.35 -26.30
N VAL A 12 15.69 -34.50 -25.39
CA VAL A 12 14.25 -34.18 -25.40
C VAL A 12 14.00 -33.12 -26.48
N ARG A 13 13.80 -33.57 -27.72
CA ARG A 13 13.18 -32.75 -28.76
C ARG A 13 11.69 -32.61 -28.45
N LEU A 14 11.28 -31.51 -27.83
CA LEU A 14 9.88 -31.07 -27.83
C LEU A 14 9.55 -30.60 -29.25
N GLY A 15 9.00 -31.52 -30.05
CA GLY A 15 8.59 -31.23 -31.42
C GLY A 15 7.31 -30.42 -31.45
N ILE A 16 7.41 -29.09 -31.45
CA ILE A 16 6.47 -28.18 -32.14
C ILE A 16 7.26 -26.92 -32.57
N PRO A 17 7.49 -26.66 -33.87
CA PRO A 17 7.97 -25.36 -34.34
C PRO A 17 6.78 -24.40 -34.41
N ASN A 18 6.93 -23.18 -33.88
CA ASN A 18 6.06 -22.00 -34.11
C ASN A 18 5.03 -21.60 -33.04
N ASN A 19 5.26 -21.85 -31.75
CA ASN A 19 4.51 -21.11 -30.71
C ASN A 19 5.49 -20.52 -29.68
N PRO A 20 5.49 -19.19 -29.42
CA PRO A 20 6.35 -18.61 -28.38
C PRO A 20 5.94 -19.19 -27.02
N LEU A 21 6.93 -19.63 -26.24
CA LEU A 21 6.75 -19.98 -24.83
C LEU A 21 6.21 -18.76 -24.06
N PRO A 22 5.43 -18.94 -22.98
CA PRO A 22 4.99 -17.83 -22.16
C PRO A 22 6.22 -17.13 -21.56
N THR A 23 6.19 -15.80 -21.53
CA THR A 23 7.29 -14.90 -21.13
C THR A 23 7.67 -14.98 -19.64
N HIS A 24 7.02 -15.84 -18.83
CA HIS A 24 7.14 -15.86 -17.36
C HIS A 24 7.05 -17.29 -16.82
N ALA A 25 7.99 -17.71 -15.95
CA ALA A 25 8.01 -19.00 -15.24
C ALA A 25 8.73 -18.85 -13.88
N LEU A 26 8.40 -19.66 -12.86
CA LEU A 26 9.18 -19.70 -11.62
C LEU A 26 10.42 -20.59 -11.81
N PHE A 27 11.57 -20.10 -11.33
CA PHE A 27 12.80 -20.89 -11.30
C PHE A 27 13.47 -20.77 -9.93
N GLU A 28 14.09 -21.87 -9.50
CA GLU A 28 15.02 -21.90 -8.37
C GLU A 28 16.42 -21.53 -8.87
N ASP A 29 16.95 -20.41 -8.41
CA ASP A 29 18.35 -20.05 -8.62
C ASP A 29 19.22 -20.86 -7.64
N LEU A 30 19.81 -21.94 -8.17
CA LEU A 30 20.66 -22.86 -7.41
C LEU A 30 21.93 -22.21 -6.84
N SER A 31 22.32 -21.01 -7.31
CA SER A 31 23.49 -20.30 -6.80
C SER A 31 23.18 -19.46 -5.55
N THR A 32 21.93 -19.01 -5.40
CA THR A 32 21.46 -18.18 -4.29
C THR A 32 20.43 -18.87 -3.39
N ASN A 33 19.94 -20.04 -3.81
CA ASN A 33 18.87 -20.79 -3.16
C ASN A 33 17.56 -19.98 -3.05
N GLN A 34 17.30 -19.10 -4.03
CA GLN A 34 16.11 -18.25 -4.09
C GLN A 34 15.19 -18.68 -5.23
N ILE A 35 13.87 -18.60 -5.02
CA ILE A 35 12.89 -18.68 -6.11
C ILE A 35 12.64 -17.26 -6.62
N VAL A 36 12.85 -17.04 -7.92
CA VAL A 36 12.68 -15.73 -8.56
C VAL A 36 11.46 -15.77 -9.48
N LEU A 37 10.49 -14.88 -9.23
CA LEU A 37 9.32 -14.63 -10.09
C LEU A 37 9.67 -13.57 -11.15
N GLY A 38 10.42 -13.95 -12.18
CA GLY A 38 10.92 -13.03 -13.19
C GLY A 38 10.41 -13.32 -14.60
N ALA A 39 10.19 -12.28 -15.40
CA ALA A 39 10.05 -12.39 -16.85
C ALA A 39 11.42 -12.70 -17.45
N TYR A 40 11.57 -13.75 -18.25
CA TYR A 40 12.83 -14.00 -18.98
C TYR A 40 12.72 -13.40 -20.38
N GLU A 41 13.82 -12.85 -20.89
CA GLU A 41 13.94 -12.42 -22.28
C GLU A 41 14.74 -13.46 -23.08
N TRP A 42 14.30 -13.75 -24.30
CA TRP A 42 15.03 -14.65 -25.19
C TRP A 42 16.25 -13.92 -25.74
N ASP A 43 17.44 -14.32 -25.28
CA ASP A 43 18.70 -13.83 -25.82
C ASP A 43 18.97 -14.57 -27.14
N ALA A 44 18.62 -13.91 -28.24
CA ALA A 44 18.73 -14.46 -29.58
C ALA A 44 20.19 -14.71 -29.99
N GLU A 45 21.16 -14.00 -29.42
CA GLU A 45 22.59 -14.19 -29.73
C GLU A 45 23.12 -15.48 -29.10
N LEU A 46 22.61 -15.84 -27.94
CA LEU A 46 23.06 -17.01 -27.19
C LEU A 46 22.13 -18.22 -27.31
N GLY A 47 20.97 -18.05 -27.95
CA GLY A 47 19.99 -19.12 -28.13
C GLY A 47 19.47 -19.66 -26.79
N GLN A 48 19.38 -18.81 -25.77
CA GLN A 48 18.90 -19.19 -24.44
C GLN A 48 18.08 -18.06 -23.80
N TRP A 49 17.17 -18.43 -22.91
CA TRP A 49 16.44 -17.46 -22.08
C TRP A 49 17.36 -16.91 -20.98
N ARG A 50 17.31 -15.59 -20.73
CA ARG A 50 18.06 -14.95 -19.64
C ARG A 50 17.13 -14.09 -18.75
N PRO A 51 17.44 -13.97 -17.44
CA PRO A 51 16.72 -13.03 -16.59
C PRO A 51 16.96 -11.59 -17.08
N PRO A 52 16.01 -10.67 -16.87
CA PRO A 52 16.11 -9.32 -17.39
C PRO A 52 17.24 -8.58 -16.68
N LEU A 53 18.05 -7.83 -17.44
CA LEU A 53 19.28 -7.18 -16.96
C LEU A 53 19.04 -6.11 -15.86
N THR A 54 17.79 -5.74 -15.59
CA THR A 54 17.42 -4.79 -14.53
C THR A 54 16.31 -5.37 -13.66
N ALA A 55 16.68 -6.07 -12.59
CA ALA A 55 15.78 -6.66 -11.59
C ALA A 55 15.22 -5.62 -10.59
N SER A 56 14.69 -4.50 -11.07
CA SER A 56 13.92 -3.57 -10.23
C SER A 56 12.45 -4.04 -10.21
N GLY A 57 12.00 -4.61 -9.09
CA GLY A 57 10.59 -5.00 -8.89
C GLY A 57 10.35 -6.38 -8.29
N LEU A 58 11.41 -7.15 -7.99
CA LEU A 58 11.30 -8.42 -7.29
C LEU A 58 11.33 -8.21 -5.78
N THR A 59 10.25 -8.52 -5.08
CA THR A 59 10.25 -8.60 -3.62
C THR A 59 11.05 -9.83 -3.21
N SER A 60 12.32 -9.66 -2.83
CA SER A 60 13.08 -10.75 -2.24
C SER A 60 12.51 -11.05 -0.85
N PHE A 61 11.94 -12.22 -0.65
CA PHE A 61 11.85 -12.78 0.69
C PHE A 61 13.29 -12.94 1.19
N GLY A 62 13.61 -12.52 2.41
CA GLY A 62 14.98 -12.41 2.95
C GLY A 62 15.81 -13.70 2.89
N ALA A 63 17.00 -13.74 3.49
CA ALA A 63 17.86 -14.93 3.45
C ALA A 63 17.14 -16.16 4.04
N ASP A 64 16.69 -17.03 3.13
CA ASP A 64 16.15 -18.38 3.31
C ASP A 64 14.86 -18.56 4.15
N PRO A 65 13.70 -18.02 3.71
CA PRO A 65 12.40 -18.37 4.27
C PRO A 65 12.02 -19.85 4.02
N LEU A 66 12.64 -20.48 3.02
CA LEU A 66 12.27 -21.79 2.49
C LEU A 66 12.95 -22.96 3.22
N ALA A 67 14.08 -22.76 3.91
CA ALA A 67 14.69 -23.79 4.74
C ALA A 67 13.79 -24.29 5.86
N LYS A 68 12.80 -23.48 6.28
CA LYS A 68 11.77 -23.89 7.25
C LYS A 68 10.50 -24.44 6.61
N VAL A 69 10.35 -24.32 5.30
CA VAL A 69 9.26 -24.93 4.54
C VAL A 69 9.69 -26.37 4.23
N SER A 70 8.83 -27.34 4.53
CA SER A 70 9.15 -28.75 4.27
C SER A 70 9.50 -28.97 2.79
N LEU A 71 10.38 -29.94 2.51
CA LEU A 71 10.75 -30.29 1.14
C LEU A 71 9.52 -30.62 0.28
N ASP A 72 8.52 -31.27 0.87
CA ASP A 72 7.25 -31.59 0.20
C ASP A 72 6.50 -30.32 -0.23
N ASN A 73 6.44 -29.29 0.64
CA ASN A 73 5.81 -28.01 0.31
C ASN A 73 6.60 -27.22 -0.75
N ARG A 74 7.93 -27.37 -0.80
CA ARG A 74 8.78 -26.76 -1.83
C ARG A 74 8.61 -27.42 -3.19
N ASN A 75 8.59 -28.75 -3.23
CA ASN A 75 8.33 -29.51 -4.45
C ASN A 75 6.92 -29.21 -4.98
N LEU A 76 5.94 -29.06 -4.09
CA LEU A 76 4.59 -28.67 -4.46
C LEU A 76 4.51 -27.25 -5.06
N LEU A 77 5.29 -26.29 -4.54
CA LEU A 77 5.40 -24.95 -5.12
C LEU A 77 5.92 -24.98 -6.56
N ALA A 78 6.93 -25.81 -6.82
CA ALA A 78 7.46 -26.03 -8.17
C ALA A 78 6.38 -26.66 -9.08
N ASP A 79 5.63 -27.64 -8.57
CA ASP A 79 4.53 -28.26 -9.34
C ASP A 79 3.38 -27.29 -9.66
N ILE A 80 3.03 -26.35 -8.76
CA ILE A 80 2.00 -25.32 -9.01
C ILE A 80 2.46 -24.32 -10.06
N SER A 81 3.75 -23.92 -10.04
CA SER A 81 4.36 -23.09 -11.08
C SER A 81 4.20 -23.74 -12.46
N ASP A 82 4.60 -25.01 -12.55
CA ASP A 82 4.71 -25.73 -13.81
C ASP A 82 3.34 -26.13 -14.38
N ASN A 83 2.34 -26.33 -13.52
CA ASN A 83 0.97 -26.68 -13.92
C ASN A 83 0.02 -25.50 -14.14
N SER A 84 0.49 -24.25 -14.07
CA SER A 84 -0.31 -23.03 -14.30
C SER A 84 -0.89 -22.86 -15.72
N ARG A 85 -0.78 -23.87 -16.59
CA ARG A 85 -1.28 -23.88 -17.97
C ARG A 85 -2.76 -24.21 -18.15
N GLY A 86 -3.56 -24.40 -17.10
CA GLY A 86 -5.01 -24.53 -17.36
C GLY A 86 -5.96 -24.86 -16.23
N ASN A 87 -5.51 -25.30 -15.06
CA ASN A 87 -6.35 -25.46 -13.87
C ASN A 87 -5.42 -25.53 -12.66
N LEU A 88 -5.49 -24.53 -11.77
CA LEU A 88 -4.78 -24.61 -10.50
C LEU A 88 -5.33 -25.84 -9.74
N PRO A 89 -4.48 -26.81 -9.37
CA PRO A 89 -4.92 -27.88 -8.47
C PRO A 89 -5.38 -27.23 -7.17
N ASP A 90 -6.59 -27.58 -6.73
CA ASP A 90 -7.32 -27.08 -5.55
C ASP A 90 -6.78 -25.79 -4.93
N SER A 91 -7.51 -24.68 -5.15
CA SER A 91 -7.29 -23.36 -4.55
C SER A 91 -6.93 -23.39 -3.04
N ASN A 92 -7.34 -24.44 -2.34
CA ASN A 92 -7.01 -24.70 -0.93
C ASN A 92 -5.50 -24.83 -0.63
N LEU A 93 -4.67 -25.38 -1.53
CA LEU A 93 -3.24 -25.62 -1.23
C LEU A 93 -2.39 -24.35 -1.28
N ALA A 94 -2.62 -23.50 -2.29
CA ALA A 94 -2.00 -22.18 -2.34
C ALA A 94 -2.40 -21.32 -1.13
N VAL A 95 -3.68 -21.41 -0.71
CA VAL A 95 -4.18 -20.76 0.51
C VAL A 95 -3.46 -21.27 1.76
N ILE A 96 -3.32 -22.60 1.92
CA ILE A 96 -2.62 -23.21 3.07
C ILE A 96 -1.17 -22.75 3.15
N LEU A 97 -0.47 -22.74 2.02
CA LEU A 97 0.94 -22.35 1.98
C LEU A 97 1.12 -20.87 2.32
N VAL A 98 0.29 -20.00 1.74
CA VAL A 98 0.31 -18.57 2.09
C VAL A 98 0.00 -18.38 3.58
N HIS A 99 -0.97 -19.10 4.13
CA HIS A 99 -1.27 -19.07 5.56
C HIS A 99 -0.08 -19.52 6.41
N HIS A 100 0.66 -20.54 6.00
CA HIS A 100 1.81 -21.04 6.75
C HIS A 100 2.98 -20.04 6.73
N ILE A 101 3.29 -19.49 5.55
CA ILE A 101 4.36 -18.50 5.36
C ILE A 101 4.03 -17.19 6.06
N MET A 102 2.81 -16.67 5.87
CA MET A 102 2.39 -15.38 6.44
C MET A 102 1.77 -15.47 7.85
N GLY A 103 1.65 -16.68 8.40
CA GLY A 103 1.30 -16.93 9.79
C GLY A 103 2.54 -17.31 10.59
N SER A 104 2.85 -18.61 10.66
CA SER A 104 3.87 -19.17 11.56
C SER A 104 5.31 -18.76 11.26
N LEU A 105 5.61 -18.34 10.03
CA LEU A 105 6.96 -17.94 9.62
C LEU A 105 7.17 -16.43 9.51
N ALA A 106 6.10 -15.65 9.70
CA ALA A 106 6.12 -14.21 9.53
C ALA A 106 6.90 -13.50 10.65
N ASP A 107 7.46 -12.34 10.32
CA ASP A 107 8.14 -11.45 11.27
C ASP A 107 7.23 -10.24 11.54
N PRO A 108 6.70 -10.05 12.76
CA PRO A 108 5.86 -8.92 13.11
C PRO A 108 6.45 -7.54 12.76
N THR A 109 7.77 -7.41 12.74
CA THR A 109 8.47 -6.17 12.40
C THR A 109 8.60 -5.95 10.89
N GLY A 110 8.56 -7.03 10.11
CA GLY A 110 8.86 -7.02 8.68
C GLY A 110 10.34 -6.82 8.34
N LEU A 111 11.24 -6.81 9.33
CA LEU A 111 12.66 -6.49 9.12
C LEU A 111 13.46 -7.68 8.59
N THR A 112 13.14 -8.89 9.04
CA THR A 112 13.86 -10.12 8.69
C THR A 112 13.08 -11.01 7.73
N ARG A 113 11.74 -10.88 7.70
CA ARG A 113 10.81 -11.70 6.91
C ARG A 113 9.54 -10.92 6.57
N THR A 114 8.65 -11.54 5.81
CA THR A 114 7.33 -10.99 5.50
C THR A 114 6.56 -10.67 6.78
N LYS A 115 5.90 -9.50 6.80
CA LYS A 115 4.97 -9.16 7.89
C LYS A 115 3.81 -10.17 7.94
N PRO A 116 3.29 -10.48 9.14
CA PRO A 116 2.10 -11.30 9.26
C PRO A 116 0.92 -10.66 8.53
N LEU A 117 -0.05 -11.48 8.19
CA LEU A 117 -1.32 -11.03 7.64
C LEU A 117 -1.95 -9.95 8.52
N GLN A 118 -2.18 -8.77 7.94
CA GLN A 118 -2.88 -7.68 8.60
C GLN A 118 -4.37 -7.72 8.24
N MET A 119 -5.22 -7.31 9.20
CA MET A 119 -6.63 -7.08 8.90
C MET A 119 -6.75 -5.95 7.89
N THR A 120 -7.38 -6.24 6.76
CA THR A 120 -7.90 -5.18 5.89
C THR A 120 -9.34 -4.88 6.29
N ARG A 121 -9.82 -3.66 6.01
CA ARG A 121 -11.19 -3.23 6.28
C ARG A 121 -12.27 -4.14 5.67
N ARG A 122 -11.93 -4.94 4.65
CA ARG A 122 -12.87 -5.81 3.92
C ARG A 122 -13.11 -7.18 4.58
N ASN A 123 -12.71 -7.37 5.85
CA ASN A 123 -12.84 -8.62 6.60
C ASN A 123 -12.34 -9.85 5.83
N GLY A 124 -11.25 -9.68 5.10
CA GLY A 124 -10.69 -10.76 4.27
C GLY A 124 -9.21 -10.60 4.06
N ILE A 125 -8.56 -11.74 3.81
CA ILE A 125 -7.16 -11.79 3.43
C ILE A 125 -7.09 -11.75 1.90
N GLY A 126 -6.47 -10.71 1.37
CA GLY A 126 -6.11 -10.62 -0.05
C GLY A 126 -4.60 -10.81 -0.20
N VAL A 127 -4.21 -11.62 -1.17
CA VAL A 127 -2.81 -11.73 -1.60
C VAL A 127 -2.74 -11.14 -3.00
N HIS A 128 -1.89 -10.12 -3.18
CA HIS A 128 -1.63 -9.59 -4.51
C HIS A 128 -0.45 -10.32 -5.13
N PHE A 129 -0.67 -10.89 -6.32
CA PHE A 129 0.37 -11.55 -7.10
C PHE A 129 0.79 -10.66 -8.26
N GLY A 130 1.32 -9.46 -7.98
CA GLY A 130 1.76 -8.51 -9.02
C GLY A 130 0.69 -8.29 -10.10
N SER A 131 1.05 -8.54 -11.37
CA SER A 131 0.16 -8.42 -12.53
C SER A 131 -0.93 -9.50 -12.61
N PHE A 132 -0.84 -10.58 -11.84
CA PHE A 132 -1.85 -11.65 -11.79
C PHE A 132 -3.09 -11.28 -10.97
N GLY A 133 -3.10 -10.08 -10.37
CA GLY A 133 -4.24 -9.55 -9.63
C GLY A 133 -4.30 -10.02 -8.18
N ARG A 134 -5.48 -9.83 -7.57
CA ARG A 134 -5.74 -10.11 -6.16
C ARG A 134 -6.39 -11.48 -6.01
N LEU A 135 -5.73 -12.39 -5.31
CA LEU A 135 -6.35 -13.61 -4.80
C LEU A 135 -6.98 -13.30 -3.44
N GLN A 136 -8.31 -13.25 -3.39
CA GLN A 136 -9.02 -13.17 -2.13
C GLN A 136 -9.08 -14.58 -1.50
N LEU A 137 -8.33 -14.81 -0.42
CA LEU A 137 -8.26 -16.12 0.25
C LEU A 137 -9.53 -16.45 1.05
N GLY A 138 -10.47 -15.51 1.16
CA GLY A 138 -11.73 -15.65 1.89
C GLY A 138 -12.00 -14.46 2.79
N GLN A 139 -13.26 -14.34 3.23
CA GLN A 139 -13.60 -13.49 4.36
C GLN A 139 -13.44 -14.30 5.63
N PHE A 140 -12.53 -13.89 6.50
CA PHE A 140 -12.33 -14.51 7.80
C PHE A 140 -12.63 -13.47 8.85
N GLU A 141 -13.55 -13.81 9.77
CA GLU A 141 -13.65 -13.08 11.02
C GLU A 141 -12.41 -13.42 11.84
N ILE A 142 -11.44 -12.50 11.85
CA ILE A 142 -10.28 -12.67 12.71
C ILE A 142 -10.71 -12.28 14.12
N ASN A 143 -11.14 -13.29 14.88
CA ASN A 143 -11.44 -13.18 16.30
C ASN A 143 -10.30 -13.83 17.13
N GLN A 144 -10.44 -13.83 18.46
CA GLN A 144 -9.46 -14.41 19.37
C GLN A 144 -9.16 -15.91 19.12
N ALA A 145 -10.06 -16.64 18.44
CA ALA A 145 -9.85 -18.04 18.09
C ALA A 145 -9.07 -18.24 16.78
N HIS A 146 -8.82 -17.19 16.01
CA HIS A 146 -8.09 -17.30 14.75
C HIS A 146 -6.60 -17.59 15.00
N PRO A 147 -5.97 -18.56 14.30
CA PRO A 147 -4.58 -18.96 14.56
C PRO A 147 -3.55 -17.81 14.45
N ASN A 148 -3.82 -16.82 13.61
CA ASN A 148 -2.95 -15.66 13.42
C ASN A 148 -3.26 -14.47 14.35
N PHE A 149 -4.25 -14.58 15.24
CA PHE A 149 -4.69 -13.46 16.08
C PHE A 149 -3.55 -12.89 16.92
N GLN A 150 -2.75 -13.76 17.55
CA GLN A 150 -1.60 -13.35 18.34
C GLN A 150 -0.54 -12.61 17.51
N GLY A 151 -0.26 -13.09 16.29
CA GLY A 151 0.69 -12.42 15.39
C GLY A 151 0.27 -10.99 15.03
N MET A 152 -1.03 -10.71 14.98
CA MET A 152 -1.53 -9.34 14.77
C MET A 152 -1.33 -8.45 15.99
N LEU A 153 -1.51 -8.98 17.20
CA LEU A 153 -1.19 -8.26 18.44
C LEU A 153 0.31 -7.96 18.50
N ASP A 154 1.14 -8.94 18.15
CA ASP A 154 2.59 -8.80 18.13
C ASP A 154 3.04 -7.71 17.15
N ILE A 155 2.40 -7.58 15.97
CA ILE A 155 2.62 -6.43 15.06
C ILE A 155 2.25 -5.12 15.76
N GLY A 156 1.10 -5.07 16.44
CA GLY A 156 0.66 -3.88 17.15
C GLY A 156 1.64 -3.40 18.22
N ILE A 157 2.16 -4.35 19.00
CA ILE A 157 3.16 -4.12 20.04
C ILE A 157 4.50 -3.68 19.40
N ALA A 158 4.92 -4.33 18.32
CA ALA A 158 6.15 -3.99 17.60
C ALA A 158 6.09 -2.57 17.00
N ASP A 159 4.98 -2.22 16.34
CA ASP A 159 4.76 -0.89 15.80
C ASP A 159 4.70 0.17 16.90
N TYR A 160 4.04 -0.11 18.04
CA TYR A 160 4.04 0.79 19.19
C TYR A 160 5.47 1.07 19.68
N ARG A 161 6.29 0.03 19.86
CA ARG A 161 7.68 0.17 20.30
C ARG A 161 8.52 0.97 19.31
N ARG A 162 8.33 0.74 18.01
CA ARG A 162 9.00 1.49 16.95
C ARG A 162 8.63 2.98 17.00
N MET A 163 7.34 3.31 17.10
CA MET A 163 6.88 4.70 17.20
C MET A 163 7.44 5.41 18.44
N VAL A 164 7.53 4.71 19.58
CA VAL A 164 8.21 5.23 20.78
C VAL A 164 9.68 5.52 20.50
N ALA A 165 10.39 4.62 19.81
CA ALA A 165 11.79 4.81 19.45
C ALA A 165 12.00 5.98 18.45
N GLU A 166 11.03 6.21 17.56
CA GLU A 166 11.00 7.34 16.63
C GLU A 166 10.61 8.67 17.31
N GLY A 167 10.29 8.67 18.62
CA GLY A 167 9.94 9.87 19.37
C GLY A 167 8.52 10.38 19.10
N VAL A 168 7.61 9.52 18.63
CA VAL A 168 6.21 9.88 18.40
C VAL A 168 5.57 10.38 19.71
N PRO A 169 4.91 11.55 19.73
CA PRO A 169 4.31 12.10 20.94
C PRO A 169 3.30 11.14 21.59
N GLN A 170 3.25 11.09 22.93
CA GLN A 170 2.36 10.20 23.67
C GLN A 170 0.89 10.36 23.28
N ALA A 171 0.43 11.59 23.03
CA ALA A 171 -0.93 11.85 22.56
C ALA A 171 -1.24 11.11 21.25
N GLN A 172 -0.26 10.96 20.35
CA GLN A 172 -0.41 10.25 19.09
C GLN A 172 -0.39 8.73 19.30
N LEU A 173 0.51 8.22 20.14
CA LEU A 173 0.55 6.80 20.50
C LEU A 173 -0.81 6.32 21.05
N ARG A 174 -1.43 7.10 21.92
CA ARG A 174 -2.77 6.81 22.48
C ARG A 174 -3.85 6.68 21.39
N LYS A 175 -3.77 7.52 20.35
CA LYS A 175 -4.69 7.42 19.19
C LYS A 175 -4.45 6.15 18.39
N VAL A 176 -3.19 5.79 18.16
CA VAL A 176 -2.81 4.57 17.43
C VAL A 176 -3.29 3.32 18.18
N VAL A 177 -3.14 3.29 19.50
CA VAL A 177 -3.69 2.20 20.34
C VAL A 177 -5.21 2.13 20.19
N GLY A 178 -5.92 3.26 20.34
CA GLY A 178 -7.37 3.31 20.15
C GLY A 178 -7.82 2.85 18.75
N PHE A 179 -7.09 3.23 17.70
CA PHE A 179 -7.31 2.75 16.33
C PHE A 179 -7.19 1.23 16.21
N ARG A 180 -6.10 0.65 16.74
CA ARG A 180 -5.91 -0.80 16.71
C ARG A 180 -6.97 -1.54 17.51
N MET A 181 -7.39 -1.00 18.65
CA MET A 181 -8.46 -1.60 19.44
C MET A 181 -9.77 -1.65 18.66
N LEU A 182 -10.16 -0.55 18.00
CA LEU A 182 -11.34 -0.54 17.15
C LEU A 182 -11.20 -1.45 15.92
N ALA A 183 -10.02 -1.51 15.30
CA ALA A 183 -9.77 -2.36 14.14
C ALA A 183 -9.84 -3.85 14.47
N ILE A 184 -9.27 -4.27 15.60
CA ILE A 184 -9.17 -5.68 15.99
C ILE A 184 -10.42 -6.15 16.73
N TYR A 185 -10.97 -5.32 17.63
CA TYR A 185 -12.04 -5.74 18.54
C TYR A 185 -13.39 -5.05 18.28
N GLY A 186 -13.45 -4.06 17.39
CA GLY A 186 -14.66 -3.27 17.13
C GLY A 186 -15.08 -2.35 18.30
N ARG A 187 -14.33 -2.36 19.41
CA ARG A 187 -14.62 -1.59 20.63
C ARG A 187 -13.33 -1.33 21.41
N MET A 188 -13.39 -0.41 22.36
CA MET A 188 -12.25 -0.05 23.21
C MET A 188 -12.52 -0.46 24.67
N SER A 189 -11.55 -1.11 25.33
CA SER A 189 -11.59 -1.49 26.75
C SER A 189 -10.18 -1.63 27.33
N ASP A 190 -10.04 -1.57 28.66
CA ASP A 190 -8.75 -1.73 29.34
C ASP A 190 -8.09 -3.09 29.04
N GLU A 191 -8.89 -4.15 28.89
CA GLU A 191 -8.44 -5.50 28.49
C GLU A 191 -7.74 -5.47 27.13
N TYR A 192 -8.31 -4.76 26.16
CA TYR A 192 -7.75 -4.67 24.80
C TYR A 192 -6.55 -3.73 24.72
N ARG A 193 -6.50 -2.73 25.60
CA ARG A 193 -5.30 -1.92 25.81
C ARG A 193 -4.16 -2.79 26.30
N ASP A 194 -4.42 -3.66 27.28
CA ASP A 194 -3.38 -4.55 27.82
C ASP A 194 -2.82 -5.51 26.76
N ALA A 195 -3.63 -5.92 25.79
CA ALA A 195 -3.17 -6.75 24.68
C ALA A 195 -2.26 -6.01 23.68
N LEU A 196 -2.34 -4.68 23.59
CA LEU A 196 -1.66 -3.87 22.56
C LEU A 196 -0.55 -2.97 23.10
N VAL A 197 -0.61 -2.58 24.37
CA VAL A 197 0.38 -1.72 25.03
C VAL A 197 1.36 -2.59 25.81
N PRO A 198 2.67 -2.53 25.50
CA PRO A 198 3.70 -3.25 26.26
C PRO A 198 3.59 -2.95 27.75
N SER A 199 3.70 -3.97 28.61
CA SER A 199 3.50 -3.82 30.06
C SER A 199 4.42 -2.78 30.69
N GLU A 200 5.64 -2.62 30.15
CA GLU A 200 6.63 -1.63 30.57
C GLU A 200 6.25 -0.18 30.23
N ARG A 201 5.19 0.05 29.45
CA ARG A 201 4.71 1.38 29.03
C ARG A 201 3.31 1.73 29.50
N ARG A 202 2.63 0.82 30.19
CA ARG A 202 1.26 1.05 30.66
C ARG A 202 1.22 2.13 31.73
N SER A 203 0.33 3.09 31.58
CA SER A 203 0.04 4.09 32.61
C SER A 203 -0.66 3.46 33.82
N ALA A 204 -0.55 4.13 34.97
CA ALA A 204 -1.26 3.73 36.18
C ALA A 204 -2.78 3.86 36.02
N ASP A 205 -3.26 4.87 35.30
CA ASP A 205 -4.65 4.97 34.85
C ASP A 205 -4.77 4.46 33.40
N PRO A 206 -5.45 3.33 33.13
CA PRO A 206 -5.62 2.77 31.79
C PRO A 206 -6.13 3.76 30.73
N LYS A 207 -6.92 4.76 31.14
CA LYS A 207 -7.47 5.77 30.23
C LYS A 207 -6.40 6.69 29.64
N ASP A 208 -5.23 6.73 30.26
CA ASP A 208 -4.07 7.48 29.76
C ASP A 208 -3.31 6.76 28.65
N ASP A 209 -3.61 5.49 28.37
CA ASP A 209 -2.92 4.70 27.35
C ASP A 209 -3.61 4.69 25.98
N TYR A 210 -4.88 5.08 25.91
CA TYR A 210 -5.61 5.15 24.66
C TYR A 210 -6.59 6.31 24.60
N ILE A 211 -6.85 6.81 23.40
CA ILE A 211 -7.97 7.72 23.11
C ILE A 211 -8.66 7.29 21.84
N ARG A 212 -9.93 7.67 21.69
CA ARG A 212 -10.68 7.33 20.49
C ARG A 212 -9.97 7.94 19.27
N PRO A 213 -9.68 7.15 18.24
CA PRO A 213 -9.04 7.62 17.03
C PRO A 213 -10.06 8.46 16.25
N ALA A 214 -9.85 9.76 16.22
CA ALA A 214 -10.53 10.67 15.32
C ALA A 214 -9.74 11.97 15.36
N THR A 215 -9.13 12.33 14.24
CA THR A 215 -8.70 13.71 14.04
C THR A 215 -8.75 13.92 12.54
N PRO A 216 -9.96 14.07 11.96
CA PRO A 216 -10.03 14.64 10.63
C PRO A 216 -9.25 15.95 10.69
N VAL A 217 -8.30 16.08 9.79
CA VAL A 217 -7.58 17.32 9.59
C VAL A 217 -8.19 17.99 8.38
N THR A 218 -8.49 19.28 8.52
CA THR A 218 -9.14 20.06 7.47
C THR A 218 -8.45 21.38 7.32
N ASP A 219 -8.41 21.90 6.10
CA ASP A 219 -7.97 23.25 5.82
C ASP A 219 -8.70 23.79 4.59
N ASP A 220 -9.46 24.87 4.78
CA ASP A 220 -10.15 25.56 3.69
C ASP A 220 -9.28 26.63 3.01
N PHE A 221 -8.04 26.81 3.50
CA PHE A 221 -7.09 27.82 3.03
C PHE A 221 -7.64 29.26 3.06
N ASN A 222 -8.72 29.53 3.79
CA ASN A 222 -9.35 30.86 3.94
C ASN A 222 -8.51 31.77 4.83
N ARG A 223 -7.37 32.23 4.30
CA ARG A 223 -6.46 33.16 4.94
C ARG A 223 -5.95 34.20 3.94
N ILE A 224 -5.42 35.30 4.45
CA ILE A 224 -4.86 36.38 3.61
C ILE A 224 -3.74 35.87 2.72
N ASP A 225 -3.62 36.45 1.52
CA ASP A 225 -2.55 36.15 0.58
C ASP A 225 -1.18 36.20 1.28
N ASN A 226 -0.38 35.17 1.06
CA ASN A 226 0.91 34.99 1.71
C ASN A 226 1.84 34.20 0.80
N THR A 227 3.14 34.52 0.85
CA THR A 227 4.19 33.86 0.05
C THR A 227 4.69 32.55 0.67
N VAL A 228 3.92 31.99 1.60
CA VAL A 228 4.17 30.70 2.25
C VAL A 228 2.83 30.09 2.62
N LEU A 229 2.74 28.77 2.56
CA LEU A 229 1.54 28.06 2.99
C LEU A 229 1.29 28.31 4.49
N GLY A 230 2.34 28.26 5.30
CA GLY A 230 2.30 28.55 6.73
C GLY A 230 1.69 27.43 7.59
N SER A 231 1.76 27.61 8.91
CA SER A 231 1.27 26.63 9.89
C SER A 231 -0.23 26.33 9.67
N PRO A 232 -0.67 25.06 9.74
CA PRO A 232 0.05 23.89 10.23
C PRO A 232 0.86 23.12 9.17
N TRP A 233 1.07 23.68 7.98
CA TRP A 233 1.73 22.98 6.89
C TRP A 233 3.24 23.08 6.96
N THR A 234 3.89 22.05 6.44
CA THR A 234 5.31 22.06 6.08
C THR A 234 5.42 21.84 4.59
N GLU A 235 5.96 22.80 3.87
CA GLU A 235 6.31 22.65 2.45
C GLU A 235 7.53 21.75 2.35
N VAL A 236 7.37 20.62 1.68
CA VAL A 236 8.42 19.60 1.59
C VAL A 236 9.17 19.72 0.26
N ALA A 237 8.44 20.02 -0.81
CA ALA A 237 9.03 20.25 -2.13
C ALA A 237 8.23 21.30 -2.91
N GLY A 238 8.96 22.16 -3.63
CA GLY A 238 8.38 23.31 -4.30
C GLY A 238 8.04 24.43 -3.34
N ASP A 239 7.18 25.34 -3.80
CA ASP A 239 6.78 26.56 -3.09
C ASP A 239 5.28 26.74 -3.29
N ILE A 240 4.53 26.92 -2.20
CA ILE A 240 3.07 26.97 -2.18
C ILE A 240 2.61 28.21 -1.43
N ASP A 241 2.08 29.18 -2.17
CA ASP A 241 1.51 30.39 -1.61
C ASP A 241 0.06 30.18 -1.16
N ILE A 242 -0.44 31.13 -0.37
CA ILE A 242 -1.87 31.39 -0.30
C ILE A 242 -2.20 32.52 -1.28
N VAL A 243 -3.11 32.26 -2.22
CA VAL A 243 -3.59 33.24 -3.20
C VAL A 243 -5.09 33.12 -3.35
N THR A 244 -5.82 34.20 -3.07
CA THR A 244 -7.28 34.27 -3.19
C THR A 244 -7.97 33.15 -2.38
N ASN A 245 -7.54 32.98 -1.13
CA ASN A 245 -8.05 31.95 -0.19
C ASN A 245 -7.83 30.50 -0.66
N ARG A 246 -6.76 30.24 -1.42
CA ARG A 246 -6.40 28.88 -1.86
C ARG A 246 -4.91 28.66 -1.72
N ALA A 247 -4.51 27.43 -1.43
CA ALA A 247 -3.13 27.04 -1.61
C ALA A 247 -2.81 27.00 -3.11
N LYS A 248 -1.67 27.55 -3.52
CA LYS A 248 -1.28 27.65 -4.93
C LYS A 248 0.21 27.39 -5.09
N ALA A 249 0.56 26.39 -5.90
CA ALA A 249 1.97 26.18 -6.23
C ALA A 249 2.47 27.32 -7.13
N VAL A 250 3.54 27.99 -6.71
CA VAL A 250 4.23 29.01 -7.51
C VAL A 250 5.40 28.44 -8.29
N SER A 251 5.88 27.25 -7.92
CA SER A 251 6.90 26.47 -8.64
C SER A 251 6.28 25.33 -9.46
N SER A 252 7.04 24.65 -10.33
CA SER A 252 6.54 23.54 -11.17
C SER A 252 6.00 22.34 -10.39
N SER A 253 6.27 22.25 -9.08
CA SER A 253 5.68 21.26 -8.18
C SER A 253 5.23 21.92 -6.89
N GLY A 254 4.31 21.27 -6.19
CA GLY A 254 3.95 21.68 -4.84
C GLY A 254 3.59 20.45 -4.05
N VAL A 255 4.37 20.17 -3.01
CA VAL A 255 4.10 19.09 -2.07
C VAL A 255 4.24 19.61 -0.66
N ALA A 256 3.17 19.50 0.12
CA ALA A 256 3.16 19.92 1.52
C ALA A 256 2.51 18.86 2.40
N ARG A 257 3.08 18.70 3.60
CA ARG A 257 2.60 17.79 4.63
C ARG A 257 1.83 18.58 5.69
N TYR A 258 0.70 18.04 6.12
CA TYR A 258 -0.05 18.59 7.24
C TYR A 258 0.68 18.27 8.56
N GLY A 259 0.82 19.21 9.49
CA GLY A 259 1.65 19.06 10.69
C GLY A 259 1.11 18.10 11.76
N THR A 260 -0.10 17.58 11.60
CA THR A 260 -0.74 16.66 12.54
C THR A 260 -0.80 15.25 11.97
N ALA A 261 -0.23 14.28 12.71
CA ALA A 261 -0.35 12.87 12.37
C ALA A 261 -1.78 12.35 12.59
N LEU A 262 -2.27 11.54 11.66
CA LEU A 262 -3.51 10.77 11.79
C LEU A 262 -3.31 9.55 12.69
N SER A 263 -4.41 9.04 13.23
CA SER A 263 -4.38 7.95 14.21
C SER A 263 -4.08 6.57 13.63
N GLY A 264 -3.93 6.43 12.31
CA GLY A 264 -3.67 5.17 11.63
C GLY A 264 -3.13 5.38 10.21
N ALA A 265 -2.47 4.34 9.68
CA ALA A 265 -1.85 4.35 8.34
C ALA A 265 -2.82 4.00 7.20
N ASP A 266 -4.03 3.58 7.55
CA ASP A 266 -5.16 3.39 6.63
C ASP A 266 -6.00 4.66 6.67
N MET A 267 -5.92 5.44 5.61
CA MET A 267 -6.36 6.83 5.61
C MET A 267 -6.88 7.23 4.23
N TYR A 268 -7.55 8.37 4.19
CA TYR A 268 -7.79 9.09 2.96
C TYR A 268 -7.28 10.52 3.07
N ALA A 269 -7.01 11.11 1.92
CA ALA A 269 -6.80 12.54 1.78
C ALA A 269 -7.50 13.02 0.51
N GLN A 270 -8.10 14.19 0.58
CA GLN A 270 -8.78 14.82 -0.54
C GLN A 270 -8.58 16.34 -0.52
N ALA A 271 -8.67 16.93 -1.71
CA ALA A 271 -8.75 18.37 -1.88
C ALA A 271 -9.50 18.67 -3.17
N ASN A 272 -10.13 19.84 -3.25
CA ASN A 272 -10.53 20.39 -4.54
C ASN A 272 -9.27 20.82 -5.31
N SER A 273 -9.17 20.44 -6.57
CA SER A 273 -8.12 20.92 -7.47
C SER A 273 -8.67 21.97 -8.42
N PHE A 274 -7.96 23.10 -8.57
CA PHE A 274 -8.24 24.07 -9.62
C PHE A 274 -7.07 24.12 -10.58
N ASN A 275 -7.32 23.76 -11.83
CA ASN A 275 -6.31 23.60 -12.85
C ASN A 275 -6.57 24.61 -13.97
N SER A 276 -5.65 25.54 -14.20
CA SER A 276 -5.79 26.45 -15.36
C SER A 276 -5.78 25.65 -16.68
N VAL A 277 -6.58 26.06 -17.65
CA VAL A 277 -6.95 25.26 -18.83
C VAL A 277 -5.84 25.00 -19.89
N ASP A 278 -4.68 25.68 -19.82
CA ASP A 278 -3.83 25.89 -21.02
C ASP A 278 -2.45 25.18 -21.13
N SER A 279 -2.26 23.94 -20.70
CA SER A 279 -1.04 23.14 -20.91
C SER A 279 -1.22 21.66 -20.51
N ALA A 280 -0.39 20.83 -21.14
CA ALA A 280 -0.18 19.43 -20.81
C ALA A 280 0.52 19.26 -19.45
N ASP A 281 0.39 18.06 -18.87
CA ASP A 281 1.01 17.63 -17.60
C ASP A 281 0.70 18.59 -16.45
N ARG A 282 -0.53 18.49 -15.94
CA ARG A 282 -0.96 19.18 -14.72
C ARG A 282 -1.92 18.31 -13.94
N GLY A 283 -1.69 18.28 -12.63
CA GLY A 283 -2.76 18.10 -11.67
C GLY A 283 -2.24 18.00 -10.25
N CYS A 284 -3.20 17.99 -9.34
CA CYS A 284 -2.94 18.03 -7.92
C CYS A 284 -4.10 17.38 -7.16
N GLY A 285 -3.84 16.97 -5.93
CA GLY A 285 -4.82 16.30 -5.09
C GLY A 285 -4.29 16.04 -3.69
N GLY A 286 -5.01 15.19 -2.95
CA GLY A 286 -4.60 14.73 -1.63
C GLY A 286 -3.38 13.79 -1.68
N ALA A 287 -2.63 13.77 -0.58
CA ALA A 287 -1.51 12.89 -0.32
C ALA A 287 -1.70 12.10 0.99
N VAL A 288 -1.29 10.84 0.99
CA VAL A 288 -1.39 9.90 2.13
C VAL A 288 -0.04 9.27 2.41
N ARG A 289 0.12 8.72 3.62
CA ARG A 289 1.36 8.07 4.09
C ARG A 289 2.59 8.95 3.96
N TYR A 290 2.42 10.22 4.27
CA TYR A 290 3.51 11.17 4.28
C TYR A 290 4.49 10.86 5.44
N GLU A 291 5.77 10.73 5.13
CA GLU A 291 6.82 10.57 6.13
C GLU A 291 7.04 11.86 6.92
N SER A 292 7.38 11.76 8.21
CA SER A 292 7.54 12.91 9.11
C SER A 292 8.81 13.74 8.85
N GLY A 293 9.81 13.18 8.19
CA GLY A 293 11.12 13.81 7.96
C GLY A 293 11.58 13.84 6.51
N ALA A 294 10.81 13.27 5.57
CA ALA A 294 11.24 13.11 4.19
C ALA A 294 10.10 13.36 3.19
N ASP A 295 10.50 13.53 1.93
CA ASP A 295 9.64 13.65 0.76
C ASP A 295 9.21 12.27 0.25
N THR A 296 8.49 11.55 1.13
CA THR A 296 8.01 10.18 0.90
C THR A 296 6.50 10.13 1.13
N CYS A 297 5.72 9.89 0.08
CA CYS A 297 4.24 9.76 0.18
C CYS A 297 3.64 9.11 -1.08
N TYR A 298 2.33 8.81 -1.01
CA TYR A 298 1.52 8.63 -2.22
C TYR A 298 0.62 9.85 -2.41
N TYR A 299 0.42 10.31 -3.64
CA TYR A 299 -0.58 11.34 -3.92
C TYR A 299 -1.31 11.10 -5.23
N HIS A 300 -2.52 11.65 -5.30
CA HIS A 300 -3.37 11.60 -6.48
C HIS A 300 -3.16 12.87 -7.30
N ARG A 301 -2.97 12.71 -8.62
CA ARG A 301 -3.12 13.83 -9.56
C ARG A 301 -3.95 13.41 -10.77
N GLY A 302 -4.73 14.35 -11.31
CA GLY A 302 -5.07 14.30 -12.72
C GLY A 302 -3.83 14.56 -13.56
N HIS A 303 -3.63 13.86 -14.67
CA HIS A 303 -2.59 14.14 -15.65
C HIS A 303 -3.27 14.37 -16.99
N ARG A 304 -3.12 15.56 -17.53
CA ARG A 304 -3.68 15.92 -18.83
C ARG A 304 -2.63 15.76 -19.92
N ALA A 305 -2.73 14.69 -20.72
CA ALA A 305 -1.97 14.61 -21.97
C ALA A 305 -2.53 15.65 -22.96
N SER A 306 -1.72 16.11 -23.92
CA SER A 306 -2.10 17.13 -24.90
C SER A 306 -3.51 16.88 -25.47
N GLY A 307 -4.48 17.74 -25.12
CA GLY A 307 -5.92 17.53 -25.39
C GLY A 307 -6.77 17.68 -24.12
N SER A 308 -8.08 17.42 -24.20
CA SER A 308 -9.01 17.44 -23.05
C SER A 308 -9.06 16.14 -22.25
N ILE A 309 -8.11 15.24 -22.48
CA ILE A 309 -8.08 13.92 -21.87
C ILE A 309 -7.23 13.99 -20.59
N VAL A 310 -7.87 13.70 -19.45
CA VAL A 310 -7.20 13.55 -18.17
C VAL A 310 -7.16 12.07 -17.78
N THR A 311 -5.95 11.56 -17.47
CA THR A 311 -5.68 10.28 -16.82
C THR A 311 -5.53 10.51 -15.32
N HIS A 312 -6.00 9.59 -14.47
CA HIS A 312 -5.73 9.70 -13.03
C HIS A 312 -4.47 8.91 -12.70
N GLU A 313 -3.55 9.56 -12.01
CA GLU A 313 -2.25 9.01 -11.66
C GLU A 313 -2.13 8.89 -10.14
N LEU A 314 -1.78 7.69 -9.70
CA LEU A 314 -1.18 7.46 -8.41
C LEU A 314 0.31 7.78 -8.57
N VAL A 315 0.82 8.71 -7.78
CA VAL A 315 2.24 8.99 -7.75
C VAL A 315 2.81 8.48 -6.44
N GLU A 316 3.72 7.53 -6.52
CA GLU A 316 4.65 7.23 -5.43
C GLU A 316 5.78 8.25 -5.50
N ARG A 317 6.01 8.95 -4.39
CA ARG A 317 7.12 9.87 -4.24
C ARG A 317 8.10 9.32 -3.23
N THR A 318 9.35 9.15 -3.64
CA THR A 318 10.46 8.76 -2.76
C THR A 318 11.68 9.61 -3.10
N ALA A 319 12.32 10.20 -2.09
CA ALA A 319 13.52 11.01 -2.26
C ALA A 319 13.42 12.08 -3.38
N ALA A 320 12.28 12.77 -3.46
CA ALA A 320 11.94 13.77 -4.46
C ALA A 320 11.76 13.28 -5.91
N THR A 321 11.71 11.98 -6.15
CA THR A 321 11.39 11.38 -7.46
C THR A 321 9.95 10.91 -7.50
N ASP A 322 9.25 11.21 -8.60
CA ASP A 322 7.90 10.73 -8.87
C ASP A 322 7.96 9.44 -9.69
N VAL A 323 7.33 8.38 -9.19
CA VAL A 323 7.01 7.17 -9.95
C VAL A 323 5.49 7.14 -10.13
N ALA A 324 5.04 7.26 -11.38
CA ALA A 324 3.61 7.36 -11.71
C ALA A 324 3.02 6.01 -12.13
N HIS A 325 1.91 5.65 -11.52
CA HIS A 325 1.02 4.56 -11.90
C HIS A 325 -0.28 5.17 -12.42
N SER A 326 -0.53 5.05 -13.73
CA SER A 326 -1.69 5.68 -14.38
C SER A 326 -2.81 4.69 -14.63
N SER A 327 -4.07 5.09 -14.43
CA SER A 327 -5.20 4.40 -15.07
C SER A 327 -5.40 4.87 -16.52
N THR A 328 -5.73 3.92 -17.39
CA THR A 328 -6.25 4.21 -18.72
C THR A 328 -7.73 4.56 -18.64
N GLY A 329 -8.06 5.84 -18.80
CA GLY A 329 -9.43 6.33 -18.93
C GLY A 329 -9.41 7.82 -19.23
N SER A 330 -10.20 8.26 -20.22
CA SER A 330 -10.35 9.69 -20.52
C SER A 330 -11.50 10.27 -19.73
N TYR A 331 -11.23 11.29 -18.92
CA TYR A 331 -12.27 12.04 -18.22
C TYR A 331 -12.06 13.55 -18.40
N THR A 332 -13.15 14.30 -18.27
CA THR A 332 -13.11 15.76 -18.20
C THR A 332 -12.94 16.15 -16.75
N ASP A 333 -11.76 16.65 -16.39
CA ASP A 333 -11.53 17.30 -15.10
C ASP A 333 -12.28 18.64 -15.09
N ALA A 334 -13.08 18.85 -14.06
CA ALA A 334 -13.85 20.06 -13.85
C ALA A 334 -13.06 20.94 -12.90
N ASP A 335 -13.06 22.24 -13.14
CA ASP A 335 -12.43 23.17 -12.22
C ASP A 335 -13.08 23.06 -10.84
N GLY A 336 -12.27 22.86 -9.80
CA GLY A 336 -12.75 22.56 -8.44
C GLY A 336 -13.17 21.11 -8.21
N GLY A 337 -12.84 20.16 -9.09
CA GLY A 337 -13.09 18.75 -8.87
C GLY A 337 -12.37 18.19 -7.64
N VAL A 338 -12.98 17.21 -6.96
CA VAL A 338 -12.42 16.59 -5.76
C VAL A 338 -11.56 15.39 -6.15
N HIS A 339 -10.25 15.48 -5.90
CA HIS A 339 -9.29 14.40 -6.05
C HIS A 339 -9.02 13.77 -4.68
N ARG A 340 -9.42 12.51 -4.53
CA ARG A 340 -9.32 11.76 -3.27
C ARG A 340 -8.50 10.50 -3.48
N ILE A 341 -7.54 10.27 -2.60
CA ILE A 341 -6.79 9.02 -2.49
C ILE A 341 -7.18 8.32 -1.19
N GLU A 342 -7.47 7.03 -1.29
CA GLU A 342 -7.65 6.15 -0.13
C GLU A 342 -6.57 5.07 -0.14
N ILE A 343 -6.08 4.72 1.05
CA ILE A 343 -5.14 3.61 1.22
C ILE A 343 -5.55 2.76 2.43
N SER A 344 -5.59 1.44 2.21
CA SER A 344 -5.89 0.43 3.24
C SER A 344 -4.91 -0.75 3.10
N GLY A 345 -3.94 -0.86 3.99
CA GLY A 345 -2.86 -1.85 3.83
C GLY A 345 -2.01 -1.53 2.60
N SER A 346 -1.98 -2.41 1.60
CA SER A 346 -1.35 -2.10 0.31
C SER A 346 -2.36 -1.68 -0.76
N ASP A 347 -3.66 -1.76 -0.49
CA ASP A 347 -4.69 -1.39 -1.46
C ASP A 347 -4.80 0.13 -1.55
N ILE A 348 -4.62 0.67 -2.76
CA ILE A 348 -4.74 2.10 -3.05
C ILE A 348 -5.90 2.29 -4.03
N GLU A 349 -6.79 3.24 -3.76
CA GLU A 349 -7.90 3.60 -4.63
C GLU A 349 -7.96 5.12 -4.82
N LEU A 350 -8.03 5.55 -6.08
CA LEU A 350 -8.17 6.95 -6.45
C LEU A 350 -9.61 7.22 -6.84
N PHE A 351 -10.17 8.30 -6.31
CA PHE A 351 -11.52 8.76 -6.57
C PHE A 351 -11.49 10.16 -7.17
N TYR A 352 -12.41 10.41 -8.09
CA TYR A 352 -12.67 11.73 -8.62
C TYR A 352 -14.16 12.03 -8.56
N ASN A 353 -14.53 13.09 -7.83
CA ASN A 353 -15.93 13.44 -7.52
C ASN A 353 -16.73 12.24 -6.99
N GLY A 354 -16.11 11.47 -6.08
CA GLY A 354 -16.71 10.29 -5.43
C GLY A 354 -16.76 9.01 -6.27
N ALA A 355 -16.42 9.06 -7.56
CA ALA A 355 -16.34 7.87 -8.40
C ALA A 355 -14.92 7.28 -8.37
N SER A 356 -14.80 5.96 -8.18
CA SER A 356 -13.53 5.24 -8.30
C SER A 356 -12.99 5.33 -9.73
N ARG A 357 -11.69 5.62 -9.86
CA ARG A 357 -10.99 5.85 -11.15
C ARG A 357 -9.78 4.98 -11.37
N HIS A 358 -9.13 4.54 -10.28
CA HIS A 358 -7.96 3.69 -10.36
C HIS A 358 -7.83 2.90 -9.07
N THR A 359 -7.43 1.64 -9.20
CA THR A 359 -7.02 0.81 -8.09
C THR A 359 -5.62 0.27 -8.36
N ALA A 360 -4.78 0.27 -7.33
CA ALA A 360 -3.43 -0.26 -7.35
C ALA A 360 -3.15 -1.01 -6.06
N SER A 361 -2.08 -1.80 -6.05
CA SER A 361 -1.55 -2.39 -4.82
C SER A 361 -0.07 -2.05 -4.72
N ASP A 362 0.31 -1.37 -3.64
CA ASP A 362 1.69 -0.96 -3.39
C ASP A 362 2.01 -1.04 -1.89
N ALA A 363 3.18 -1.55 -1.54
CA ALA A 363 3.65 -1.75 -0.18
C ALA A 363 5.02 -1.11 0.09
N SER A 364 5.53 -0.27 -0.82
CA SER A 364 6.82 0.42 -0.67
C SER A 364 6.79 1.42 0.49
N ILE A 365 5.68 2.13 0.70
CA ILE A 365 5.49 3.10 1.78
C ILE A 365 4.46 2.55 2.78
N THR A 366 4.92 2.22 3.99
CA THR A 366 4.07 1.64 5.05
C THR A 366 4.19 2.40 6.37
N GLY A 367 3.09 2.46 7.13
CA GLY A 367 3.09 2.92 8.52
C GLY A 367 3.20 4.42 8.76
N ASN A 368 3.49 5.22 7.73
CA ASN A 368 3.48 6.69 7.82
C ASN A 368 2.07 7.21 8.17
N LEU A 369 2.02 8.18 9.08
CA LEU A 369 0.77 8.66 9.68
C LEU A 369 0.33 10.05 9.20
N TYR A 370 1.15 10.76 8.43
CA TYR A 370 0.80 12.10 7.98
C TYR A 370 0.09 12.06 6.63
N SER A 371 -0.74 13.08 6.40
CA SER A 371 -1.39 13.37 5.13
C SER A 371 -0.87 14.69 4.56
N GLY A 372 -1.31 15.04 3.37
CA GLY A 372 -0.97 16.34 2.81
C GLY A 372 -1.59 16.59 1.44
N ILE A 373 -0.95 17.48 0.69
CA ILE A 373 -1.29 17.80 -0.69
C ILE A 373 -0.08 17.60 -1.58
N GLY A 374 -0.32 17.18 -2.82
CA GLY A 374 0.73 16.95 -3.81
C GLY A 374 0.27 17.29 -5.21
N GLY A 375 1.19 17.73 -6.05
CA GLY A 375 0.91 18.07 -7.43
C GLY A 375 2.15 18.44 -8.23
N ARG A 376 2.04 18.32 -9.54
CA ARG A 376 3.09 18.67 -10.50
C ARG A 376 2.49 19.35 -11.71
N HIS A 377 3.24 20.27 -12.29
CA HIS A 377 2.96 20.85 -13.59
C HIS A 377 4.22 21.26 -14.35
N THR A 378 4.09 21.41 -15.67
CA THR A 378 5.18 21.90 -16.56
C THR A 378 5.22 23.43 -16.71
N GLY A 379 4.35 24.18 -16.02
CA GLY A 379 4.30 25.64 -16.06
C GLY A 379 4.59 26.29 -14.69
N ILE A 380 4.27 27.57 -14.55
CA ILE A 380 4.24 28.28 -13.25
C ILE A 380 2.80 28.67 -12.90
N ASN A 381 2.46 28.70 -11.61
CA ASN A 381 1.23 29.27 -11.04
C ASN A 381 -0.11 28.58 -11.35
N ARG A 382 -0.12 27.25 -11.55
CA ARG A 382 -1.29 26.57 -12.16
C ARG A 382 -1.91 25.45 -11.33
N LEU A 383 -1.30 25.07 -10.22
CA LEU A 383 -1.86 24.09 -9.27
C LEU A 383 -2.45 24.84 -8.10
N GLN A 384 -3.70 24.55 -7.78
CA GLN A 384 -4.37 25.13 -6.63
C GLN A 384 -5.15 24.06 -5.88
N TRP A 385 -5.10 24.14 -4.55
CA TRP A 385 -5.85 23.30 -3.64
C TRP A 385 -6.81 24.15 -2.81
N ASP A 386 -7.98 23.58 -2.56
CA ASP A 386 -9.00 24.15 -1.69
C ASP A 386 -9.69 23.03 -0.90
N ASN A 387 -10.33 23.36 0.22
CA ASN A 387 -11.05 22.43 1.12
C ASN A 387 -10.32 21.09 1.33
N PHE A 388 -9.08 21.14 1.76
CA PHE A 388 -8.33 19.95 2.13
C PHE A 388 -9.01 19.23 3.29
N GLU A 389 -9.07 17.90 3.20
CA GLU A 389 -9.53 17.02 4.27
C GLU A 389 -8.74 15.72 4.23
N ALA A 390 -8.35 15.22 5.41
CA ALA A 390 -7.84 13.87 5.55
C ALA A 390 -8.28 13.27 6.88
N ASP A 391 -8.58 11.98 6.88
CA ASP A 391 -8.93 11.24 8.10
C ASP A 391 -8.54 9.76 7.94
N ILE A 392 -8.61 9.02 9.03
CA ILE A 392 -8.48 7.57 8.99
C ILE A 392 -9.69 6.93 8.30
N LEU A 393 -9.45 5.85 7.57
CA LEU A 393 -10.54 5.00 7.12
C LEU A 393 -11.15 4.34 8.36
N ALA A 394 -12.44 4.58 8.61
CA ALA A 394 -13.11 4.08 9.79
C ALA A 394 -12.86 2.56 9.96
N ALA A 395 -12.17 2.22 11.05
CA ALA A 395 -11.96 0.85 11.48
C ALA A 395 -13.33 0.19 11.68
N GLY A 396 -13.74 -0.69 10.76
CA GLY A 396 -14.97 -1.47 10.95
C GLY A 396 -16.28 -0.71 10.69
N GLY A 397 -16.31 0.19 9.69
CA GLY A 397 -17.56 0.41 8.97
C GLY A 397 -17.95 -0.88 8.24
N GLY A 398 -18.40 -1.89 9.00
CA GLY A 398 -18.94 -3.12 8.45
C GLY A 398 -19.99 -2.71 7.44
N ILE A 399 -19.84 -3.21 6.21
CA ILE A 399 -20.95 -3.20 5.28
C ILE A 399 -22.07 -3.89 6.05
N ALA A 400 -23.11 -3.13 6.45
CA ALA A 400 -24.26 -3.72 7.08
C ALA A 400 -24.83 -4.71 6.08
N PHE A 401 -24.53 -5.99 6.26
CA PHE A 401 -25.19 -7.03 5.49
C PHE A 401 -26.67 -6.91 5.85
N SER A 402 -27.48 -6.38 4.95
CA SER A 402 -28.92 -6.56 5.05
C SER A 402 -29.11 -8.07 5.12
N GLN A 403 -29.65 -8.58 6.21
CA GLN A 403 -30.01 -10.00 6.30
C GLN A 403 -30.76 -10.33 5.01
N ALA A 404 -30.20 -11.24 4.21
CA ALA A 404 -30.95 -11.86 3.15
C ALA A 404 -32.09 -12.59 3.87
N VAL A 405 -33.27 -11.99 3.86
CA VAL A 405 -34.49 -12.68 4.27
C VAL A 405 -34.66 -13.80 3.26
N ILE A 406 -34.25 -15.01 3.65
CA ILE A 406 -34.68 -16.22 2.97
C ILE A 406 -36.16 -16.35 3.30
N ILE A 407 -37.02 -15.84 2.42
CA ILE A 407 -38.43 -16.17 2.44
C ILE A 407 -38.50 -17.62 1.96
N GLY A 408 -38.77 -18.52 2.91
CA GLY A 408 -39.12 -19.92 2.63
C GLY A 408 -40.51 -20.08 2.07
#